data_AF-A0A1Y1R3K5-F1
#
_entry.id   AF-A0A1Y1R3K5-F1
#
_cell.length_a   1.000
_cell.length_b   1.000
_cell.length_c   1.000
_cell.angle_alpha   90.00
_cell.angle_beta   90.00
_cell.angle_gamma   90.00
#
_symmetry.space_group_name_H-M   'P 1'
#
loop_
_entity.id
_entity.type
_entity.pdbx_description
1 polymer ?
#
loop_
_entity_poly.entity_id
_entity_poly.type
_entity_poly.pdbx_seq_one_letter_code
_entity_poly.pdbx_strand_id
1 'polypeptide(L)'
;GGYDEPHMGWTGGWATLGETGAAYLNAEFVVLEGQYAKRKIWSLIGLHSPKGPTWAEMGRSFVRAILCSSRRVRQDDISPPAVKARRLNHFGELNGIEFVARIGVETDSDGEQRNVIKSAITPEHKQYQALMNAVAQPQQAQSGHQPGHTNPDYAFQQPPQESYWDGQ
;
A
#
# COMPACT_ATOMS: atom_id res chain seq x y z
N GLY A 1 2.77 5.38 12.05
CA GLY A 1 2.82 6.85 12.09
C GLY A 1 3.34 7.30 13.43
N GLY A 2 3.57 8.60 13.60
CA GLY A 2 4.02 9.23 14.84
C GLY A 2 5.37 9.93 14.75
N TYR A 3 6.04 9.89 13.60
CA TYR A 3 7.32 10.56 13.38
C TYR A 3 7.18 11.70 12.38
N ASP A 4 7.73 12.86 12.73
CA ASP A 4 7.81 14.05 11.90
C ASP A 4 9.26 14.51 11.79
N GLU A 5 9.63 14.99 10.60
CA GLU A 5 10.93 15.56 10.29
C GLU A 5 10.75 16.74 9.33
N PRO A 6 10.39 17.93 9.84
CA PRO A 6 9.93 19.05 9.02
C PRO A 6 10.94 19.52 7.98
N HIS A 7 12.23 19.40 8.26
CA HIS A 7 13.28 19.78 7.31
C HIS A 7 13.33 18.87 6.07
N MET A 8 12.79 17.65 6.16
CA MET A 8 12.59 16.74 5.02
C MET A 8 11.18 16.87 4.41
N GLY A 9 10.35 17.78 4.92
CA GLY A 9 8.94 17.91 4.54
C GLY A 9 8.04 16.82 5.14
N TRP A 10 8.53 16.02 6.08
CA TRP A 10 7.75 14.98 6.74
C TRP A 10 7.02 15.60 7.91
N THR A 11 5.71 15.75 7.77
CA THR A 11 4.87 16.45 8.75
C THR A 11 3.54 15.74 8.88
N GLY A 12 2.84 15.96 10.00
CA GLY A 12 1.48 15.45 10.22
C GLY A 12 1.43 14.02 10.77
N GLY A 13 2.54 13.50 11.29
CA GLY A 13 2.63 12.21 11.96
C GLY A 13 2.47 11.01 11.04
N TRP A 14 2.55 11.18 9.71
CA TRP A 14 2.34 10.09 8.76
C TRP A 14 3.52 9.10 8.71
N ALA A 15 4.74 9.60 8.87
CA ALA A 15 5.93 8.77 8.82
C ALA A 15 6.10 7.93 10.11
N THR A 16 6.86 6.85 9.97
CA THR A 16 7.28 5.98 11.05
C THR A 16 8.80 5.88 10.99
N LEU A 17 9.47 6.07 12.13
CA LEU A 17 10.89 5.81 12.28
C LEU A 17 11.05 4.41 12.89
N GLY A 18 11.67 3.50 12.14
CA GLY A 18 12.00 2.17 12.63
C GLY A 18 13.25 2.17 13.51
N GLU A 19 13.40 1.14 14.33
CA GLU A 19 14.51 0.98 15.28
C GLU A 19 15.90 0.99 14.59
N THR A 20 15.95 0.58 13.33
CA THR A 20 17.18 0.58 12.54
C THR A 20 17.58 1.96 11.99
N GLY A 21 16.77 3.00 12.23
CA GLY A 21 16.95 4.34 11.66
C GLY A 21 16.32 4.54 10.27
N ALA A 22 15.63 3.52 9.74
CA ALA A 22 14.89 3.62 8.49
C ALA A 22 13.56 4.36 8.71
N ALA A 23 13.19 5.27 7.81
CA ALA A 23 11.91 5.99 7.86
C ALA A 23 11.00 5.58 6.69
N TYR A 24 9.71 5.39 6.95
CA TYR A 24 8.75 4.90 5.96
C TYR A 24 7.30 5.31 6.27
N LEU A 25 6.44 5.21 5.26
CA LEU A 25 4.99 5.19 5.44
C LEU A 25 4.53 3.74 5.61
N ASN A 26 3.75 3.48 6.65
CA ASN A 26 3.07 2.20 6.81
C ASN A 26 1.69 2.31 6.16
N ALA A 27 1.58 1.88 4.91
CA ALA A 27 0.39 2.06 4.09
C ALA A 27 -0.50 0.81 4.15
N GLU A 28 -1.78 1.04 4.40
CA GLU A 28 -2.84 0.04 4.24
C GLU A 28 -3.66 0.39 2.99
N PHE A 29 -3.82 -0.57 2.09
CA PHE A 29 -4.65 -0.46 0.90
C PHE A 29 -5.82 -1.43 1.01
N VAL A 30 -6.97 -1.02 0.52
CA VAL A 30 -8.17 -1.87 0.42
C VAL A 30 -8.51 -2.03 -1.05
N VAL A 31 -8.71 -3.28 -1.47
CA VAL A 31 -9.23 -3.56 -2.82
C VAL A 31 -10.68 -3.08 -2.87
N LEU A 32 -10.96 -2.12 -3.75
CA LEU A 32 -12.30 -1.53 -3.83
C LEU A 32 -13.28 -2.42 -4.60
N GLU A 33 -12.84 -3.02 -5.71
CA GLU A 33 -13.72 -3.69 -6.67
C GLU A 33 -13.20 -5.06 -7.13
N GLY A 34 -14.09 -5.85 -7.74
CA GLY A 34 -13.79 -7.17 -8.32
C GLY A 34 -13.83 -8.32 -7.31
N GLN A 35 -13.41 -9.50 -7.74
CA GLN A 35 -13.50 -10.74 -6.94
C GLN A 35 -12.76 -10.70 -5.59
N TYR A 36 -11.86 -9.73 -5.39
CA TYR A 36 -11.04 -9.57 -4.19
C TYR A 36 -11.41 -8.32 -3.38
N ALA A 37 -12.56 -7.69 -3.65
CA ALA A 37 -13.02 -6.51 -2.94
C ALA A 37 -12.98 -6.69 -1.41
N LYS A 38 -12.72 -5.60 -0.69
CA LYS A 38 -12.58 -5.49 0.77
C LYS A 38 -11.34 -6.18 1.38
N ARG A 39 -10.48 -6.82 0.57
CA ARG A 39 -9.21 -7.37 1.07
C ARG A 39 -8.21 -6.25 1.35
N LYS A 40 -7.48 -6.40 2.45
CA LYS A 40 -6.41 -5.49 2.86
C LYS A 40 -5.06 -5.95 2.34
N ILE A 41 -4.24 -4.98 1.93
CA ILE A 41 -2.86 -5.18 1.49
C ILE A 41 -2.01 -4.13 2.21
N TRP A 42 -0.95 -4.57 2.87
CA TRP A 42 -0.03 -3.68 3.58
C TRP A 42 1.24 -3.48 2.77
N SER A 43 1.80 -2.27 2.83
CA SER A 43 3.06 -1.94 2.16
C SER A 43 3.85 -0.94 2.99
N LEU A 44 5.17 -1.10 2.99
CA LEU A 44 6.10 -0.13 3.56
C LEU A 44 6.68 0.72 2.43
N ILE A 45 6.32 2.00 2.39
CA ILE A 45 6.83 2.94 1.40
C ILE A 45 8.06 3.63 1.99
N GLY A 46 9.24 3.29 1.46
CA GLY A 46 10.50 3.84 1.95
C GLY A 46 10.62 5.35 1.76
N LEU A 47 10.99 6.06 2.84
CA LEU A 47 11.32 7.49 2.83
C LEU A 47 12.82 7.72 3.03
N HIS A 48 13.46 6.90 3.86
CA HIS A 48 14.90 6.91 4.13
C HIS A 48 15.39 5.54 4.63
N SER A 49 16.63 5.19 4.29
CA SER A 49 17.32 4.01 4.82
C SER A 49 18.79 4.34 5.11
N PRO A 50 19.31 3.97 6.30
CA PRO A 50 20.74 4.05 6.59
C PRO A 50 21.61 3.15 5.70
N LYS A 51 21.00 2.14 5.04
CA LYS A 51 21.71 1.22 4.15
C LYS A 51 21.94 1.79 2.74
N GLY A 52 21.37 2.94 2.41
CA GLY A 52 21.54 3.61 1.12
C GLY A 52 20.25 4.14 0.50
N PRO A 53 20.35 4.87 -0.63
CA PRO A 53 19.23 5.63 -1.20
C PRO A 53 18.19 4.77 -1.91
N THR A 54 18.53 3.55 -2.34
CA THR A 54 17.70 2.69 -3.20
C THR A 54 16.29 2.51 -2.66
N TRP A 55 16.14 2.29 -1.35
CA TRP A 55 14.81 2.06 -0.77
C TRP A 55 13.93 3.31 -0.78
N ALA A 56 14.52 4.48 -0.50
CA ALA A 56 13.83 5.76 -0.60
C ALA A 56 13.47 6.09 -2.06
N GLU A 57 14.34 5.77 -3.01
CA GLU A 57 14.08 5.95 -4.44
C GLU A 57 12.93 5.05 -4.93
N MET A 58 12.90 3.77 -4.51
CA MET A 58 11.78 2.87 -4.78
C MET A 58 10.47 3.41 -4.22
N GLY A 59 10.45 3.92 -2.98
CA GLY A 59 9.28 4.53 -2.37
C GLY A 59 8.80 5.78 -3.14
N ARG A 60 9.72 6.68 -3.50
CA ARG A 60 9.39 7.88 -4.31
C ARG A 60 8.84 7.50 -5.69
N SER A 61 9.44 6.52 -6.36
CA SER A 61 8.98 6.02 -7.65
C SER A 61 7.57 5.44 -7.56
N PHE A 62 7.32 4.64 -6.52
CA PHE A 62 6.00 4.06 -6.27
C PHE A 62 4.92 5.13 -5.99
N VAL A 63 5.22 6.10 -5.11
CA VAL A 63 4.32 7.24 -4.86
C VAL A 63 4.04 8.02 -6.13
N ARG A 64 5.06 8.32 -6.95
CA ARG A 64 4.87 8.99 -8.24
C ARG A 64 3.93 8.19 -9.16
N ALA A 65 4.09 6.86 -9.22
CA ALA A 65 3.23 6.01 -10.02
C ALA A 65 1.77 6.01 -9.52
N ILE A 66 1.55 6.00 -8.20
CA ILE A 66 0.21 6.18 -7.60
C ILE A 66 -0.39 7.53 -8.02
N LEU A 67 0.36 8.62 -7.95
CA LEU A 67 -0.11 9.95 -8.36
C LEU A 67 -0.47 9.99 -9.85
N CYS A 68 0.37 9.41 -10.72
CA CYS A 68 0.07 9.32 -12.15
C CYS A 68 -1.21 8.50 -12.41
N SER A 69 -1.35 7.37 -11.73
CA SER A 69 -2.51 6.47 -11.86
C SER A 69 -3.79 7.12 -11.35
N SER A 70 -3.79 7.75 -10.18
CA SER A 70 -4.97 8.42 -9.61
C SER A 70 -5.38 9.66 -10.40
N ARG A 71 -4.42 10.45 -10.87
CA ARG A 71 -4.66 11.75 -11.52
C ARG A 71 -4.80 11.63 -13.05
N ARG A 72 -4.77 10.42 -13.61
CA ARG A 72 -4.82 10.15 -15.06
C ARG A 72 -3.74 10.90 -15.86
N VAL A 73 -2.56 11.08 -15.26
CA VAL A 73 -1.44 11.80 -15.89
C VAL A 73 -0.40 10.83 -16.40
N ARG A 74 0.06 11.09 -17.62
CA ARG A 74 1.12 10.29 -18.22
C ARG A 74 2.49 10.55 -17.58
N GLN A 75 3.37 9.56 -17.51
CA GLN A 75 4.72 9.69 -16.96
C GLN A 75 5.66 10.51 -17.85
N ASP A 76 5.48 10.42 -19.18
CA ASP A 76 6.28 11.11 -20.21
C ASP A 76 5.79 12.53 -20.52
N ASP A 77 4.60 12.91 -20.03
CA ASP A 77 4.06 14.27 -20.18
C ASP A 77 4.83 15.26 -19.30
N ILE A 78 5.67 16.10 -19.91
CA ILE A 78 6.47 17.13 -19.22
C ILE A 78 5.77 18.49 -19.17
N SER A 79 4.50 18.59 -19.53
CA SER A 79 3.75 19.84 -19.45
C SER A 79 3.69 20.36 -18.00
N PRO A 80 3.67 21.68 -17.78
CA PRO A 80 3.58 22.24 -16.43
C PRO A 80 2.41 21.68 -15.59
N PRO A 81 1.19 21.48 -16.15
CA PRO A 81 0.10 20.83 -15.42
C PRO A 81 0.42 19.40 -14.99
N ALA A 82 1.04 18.59 -15.86
CA ALA A 82 1.40 17.21 -15.55
C ALA A 82 2.51 17.12 -14.49
N VAL A 83 3.50 18.01 -14.54
CA VAL A 83 4.54 18.12 -13.50
C VAL A 83 3.91 18.46 -12.15
N LYS A 84 3.01 19.45 -12.10
CA LYS A 84 2.29 19.82 -10.88
C LYS A 84 1.46 18.66 -10.34
N ALA A 85 0.76 17.95 -11.23
CA ALA A 85 -0.05 16.79 -10.85
C ALA A 85 0.77 15.60 -10.35
N ARG A 86 2.09 15.52 -10.59
CA ARG A 86 2.95 14.48 -10.00
C ARG A 86 3.65 14.90 -8.72
N ARG A 87 3.41 16.13 -8.25
CA ARG A 87 3.98 16.61 -6.98
C ARG A 87 3.10 16.17 -5.82
N LEU A 88 3.75 15.63 -4.79
CA LEU A 88 3.16 15.44 -3.48
C LEU A 88 3.51 16.64 -2.61
N ASN A 89 2.53 17.35 -2.04
CA ASN A 89 2.78 18.49 -1.15
C ASN A 89 2.89 18.04 0.31
N HIS A 90 2.09 17.06 0.71
CA HIS A 90 2.17 16.42 2.03
C HIS A 90 1.72 14.97 1.98
N PHE A 91 2.17 14.14 2.94
CA PHE A 91 1.82 12.71 2.95
C PHE A 91 0.33 12.44 3.11
N GLY A 92 -0.41 13.32 3.78
CA GLY A 92 -1.87 13.21 3.88
C GLY A 92 -2.62 13.19 2.54
N GLU A 93 -2.04 13.67 1.44
CA GLU A 93 -2.66 13.55 0.11
C GLU A 93 -2.76 12.09 -0.38
N LEU A 94 -1.97 11.19 0.19
CA LEU A 94 -2.04 9.76 -0.11
C LEU A 94 -3.19 9.07 0.63
N ASN A 95 -3.74 9.69 1.68
CA ASN A 95 -4.86 9.12 2.40
C ASN A 95 -6.14 9.23 1.57
N GLY A 96 -6.80 8.10 1.32
CA GLY A 96 -7.97 8.03 0.44
C GLY A 96 -7.63 8.10 -1.06
N ILE A 97 -6.36 7.97 -1.43
CA ILE A 97 -5.99 7.93 -2.85
C ILE A 97 -6.44 6.61 -3.49
N GLU A 98 -7.08 6.71 -4.65
CA GLU A 98 -7.54 5.56 -5.42
C GLU A 98 -6.70 5.44 -6.70
N PHE A 99 -6.23 4.24 -6.99
CA PHE A 99 -5.39 3.96 -8.14
C PHE A 99 -5.54 2.52 -8.60
N VAL A 100 -5.18 2.26 -9.85
CA VAL A 100 -5.15 0.91 -10.40
C VAL A 100 -3.81 0.26 -10.04
N ALA A 101 -3.85 -0.93 -9.46
CA ALA A 101 -2.66 -1.64 -9.00
C ALA A 101 -2.55 -3.04 -9.60
N ARG A 102 -1.32 -3.50 -9.82
CA ARG A 102 -1.01 -4.92 -10.01
C ARG A 102 -0.68 -5.53 -8.66
N ILE A 103 -1.49 -6.49 -8.24
CA ILE A 103 -1.29 -7.25 -7.00
C ILE A 103 -0.61 -8.58 -7.35
N GLY A 104 0.34 -9.00 -6.51
CA GLY A 104 0.96 -10.32 -6.58
C GLY A 104 1.04 -10.96 -5.20
N VAL A 105 1.60 -12.16 -5.16
CA VAL A 105 1.94 -12.88 -3.93
C VAL A 105 3.46 -12.97 -3.83
N GLU A 106 4.00 -12.69 -2.67
CA GLU A 106 5.41 -12.91 -2.33
C GLU A 106 5.49 -13.79 -1.09
N THR A 107 6.58 -14.55 -0.99
CA THR A 107 6.93 -15.28 0.22
C THR A 107 7.86 -14.39 1.03
N ASP A 108 7.53 -14.16 2.30
CA ASP A 108 8.39 -13.38 3.20
C ASP A 108 9.55 -14.23 3.77
N SER A 109 10.35 -13.62 4.65
CA SER A 109 11.48 -14.26 5.30
C SER A 109 11.10 -15.46 6.18
N ASP A 110 9.85 -15.50 6.64
CA ASP A 110 9.31 -16.56 7.50
C ASP A 110 8.70 -17.71 6.68
N GLY A 111 8.69 -17.59 5.35
CA GLY A 111 8.11 -18.58 4.44
C GLY A 111 6.61 -18.37 4.18
N GLU A 112 6.02 -17.32 4.73
CA GLU A 112 4.60 -17.05 4.62
C GLU A 112 4.26 -16.29 3.34
N GLN A 113 3.15 -16.67 2.71
CA GLN A 113 2.67 -15.99 1.51
C GLN A 113 1.87 -14.74 1.86
N ARG A 114 2.27 -13.60 1.29
CA ARG A 114 1.61 -12.31 1.51
C ARG A 114 1.27 -11.65 0.19
N ASN A 115 0.11 -11.01 0.15
CA ASN A 115 -0.29 -10.18 -0.98
C ASN A 115 0.51 -8.87 -0.95
N VAL A 116 1.03 -8.47 -2.10
CA VAL A 116 1.83 -7.24 -2.25
C VAL A 116 1.37 -6.44 -3.46
N ILE A 117 1.52 -5.12 -3.40
CA ILE A 117 1.40 -4.27 -4.58
C ILE A 117 2.72 -4.31 -5.33
N LYS A 118 2.70 -4.91 -6.53
CA LYS A 118 3.88 -5.01 -7.40
C LYS A 118 4.15 -3.69 -8.12
N SER A 119 3.09 -3.03 -8.59
CA SER A 119 3.19 -1.73 -9.25
C SER A 119 1.83 -1.03 -9.31
N ALA A 120 1.85 0.30 -9.37
CA ALA A 120 0.71 1.08 -9.83
C ALA A 120 0.68 1.08 -11.37
N ILE A 121 -0.50 0.90 -11.95
CA ILE A 121 -0.72 0.94 -13.40
C ILE A 121 -1.08 2.36 -13.80
N THR A 122 -0.31 2.94 -14.71
CA THR A 122 -0.46 4.33 -15.18
C THR A 122 -1.12 4.40 -16.57
N PRO A 123 -1.56 5.60 -17.04
CA PRO A 123 -2.33 5.75 -18.27
C PRO A 123 -1.69 5.25 -19.57
N GLU A 124 -0.37 5.04 -19.61
CA GLU A 124 0.33 4.46 -20.77
C GLU A 124 0.01 3.00 -20.97
N HIS A 125 -0.42 2.31 -19.90
CA HIS A 125 -0.70 0.89 -19.97
C HIS A 125 -1.99 0.64 -20.75
N LYS A 126 -1.95 -0.26 -21.74
CA LYS A 126 -3.08 -0.53 -22.66
C LYS A 126 -4.38 -0.88 -21.94
N GLN A 127 -4.29 -1.55 -20.79
CA GLN A 127 -5.44 -1.97 -19.99
C GLN A 127 -5.93 -0.90 -18.99
N TYR A 128 -5.19 0.19 -18.79
CA TYR A 128 -5.52 1.19 -17.76
C TYR A 128 -6.93 1.76 -17.93
N GLN A 129 -7.30 2.16 -19.16
CA GLN A 129 -8.62 2.73 -19.44
C GLN A 129 -9.75 1.73 -19.17
N ALA A 130 -9.57 0.48 -19.58
CA ALA A 130 -10.56 -0.57 -19.33
C ALA A 130 -10.73 -0.84 -17.83
N LEU A 131 -9.62 -0.92 -17.08
CA LEU A 131 -9.64 -1.14 -15.64
C LEU A 131 -10.28 0.04 -14.90
N MET A 132 -9.97 1.28 -15.28
CA MET A 132 -10.54 2.47 -14.65
C MET A 132 -12.04 2.63 -14.97
N ASN A 133 -12.48 2.22 -16.16
CA ASN A 133 -13.90 2.26 -16.54
C ASN A 133 -14.70 1.10 -15.95
N ALA A 134 -14.08 -0.04 -15.68
CA ALA A 134 -14.74 -1.17 -15.00
C ALA A 134 -15.18 -0.81 -13.58
N VAL A 135 -14.52 0.17 -12.94
CA VAL A 135 -14.92 0.74 -11.63
C VAL A 135 -16.25 1.49 -11.71
N ALA A 136 -16.68 1.95 -12.90
CA ALA A 136 -17.90 2.74 -13.07
C ALA A 136 -19.18 1.89 -13.29
N GLN A 137 -19.07 0.57 -13.39
CA GLN A 137 -20.23 -0.31 -13.53
C GLN A 137 -20.39 -1.16 -12.27
N PRO A 138 -21.45 -0.94 -11.45
CA PRO A 138 -21.76 -1.86 -10.37
C PRO A 138 -22.08 -3.21 -11.02
N GLN A 139 -21.20 -4.18 -10.80
CA GLN A 139 -21.43 -5.54 -11.27
C GLN A 139 -22.65 -6.07 -10.51
N GLN A 140 -23.79 -6.11 -11.20
CA GLN A 140 -25.00 -6.74 -10.69
C GLN A 140 -24.63 -8.16 -10.27
N ALA A 141 -24.82 -8.45 -8.99
CA ALA A 141 -24.50 -9.73 -8.39
C ALA A 141 -25.27 -10.84 -9.13
N GLN A 142 -24.57 -11.61 -9.97
CA GLN A 142 -25.08 -12.91 -10.40
C GLN A 142 -24.91 -13.88 -9.23
N SER A 143 -26.03 -14.13 -8.56
CA SER A 143 -26.22 -15.16 -7.55
C SER A 143 -26.01 -16.55 -8.16
N GLY A 144 -24.77 -17.05 -8.08
CA GLY A 144 -24.42 -18.45 -8.33
C GLY A 144 -24.09 -19.13 -7.00
N HIS A 145 -24.99 -20.01 -6.55
CA HIS A 145 -24.81 -20.86 -5.37
C HIS A 145 -23.68 -21.88 -5.60
N GLN A 146 -22.67 -21.94 -4.70
CA GLN A 146 -21.96 -23.19 -4.40
C GLN A 146 -21.55 -23.26 -2.91
N PRO A 147 -21.54 -24.47 -2.31
CA PRO A 147 -21.62 -24.63 -0.87
C PRO A 147 -20.25 -24.77 -0.18
N GLY A 148 -20.15 -24.14 1.00
CA GLY A 148 -19.58 -24.72 2.22
C GLY A 148 -18.11 -25.12 2.24
N HIS A 149 -17.25 -24.21 2.68
CA HIS A 149 -16.07 -24.56 3.48
C HIS A 149 -16.00 -23.63 4.69
N THR A 150 -16.19 -24.22 5.87
CA THR A 150 -16.07 -23.57 7.18
C THR A 150 -14.60 -23.34 7.50
N ASN A 151 -14.22 -22.09 7.76
CA ASN A 151 -12.96 -21.77 8.44
C ASN A 151 -13.28 -21.34 9.88
N PRO A 152 -12.62 -21.92 10.90
CA PRO A 152 -12.82 -21.53 12.28
C PRO A 152 -12.09 -20.22 12.59
N ASP A 153 -12.68 -19.51 13.54
CA ASP A 153 -12.21 -18.32 14.24
C ASP A 153 -10.72 -18.38 14.61
N TYR A 154 -9.91 -17.43 14.10
CA TYR A 154 -8.60 -17.14 14.69
C TYR A 154 -8.77 -16.01 15.72
N ALA A 155 -9.09 -16.41 16.95
CA ALA A 155 -8.94 -15.57 18.12
C ALA A 155 -7.44 -15.41 18.44
N PHE A 156 -6.97 -14.18 18.56
CA PHE A 156 -5.65 -13.86 19.11
C PHE A 156 -5.64 -14.18 20.61
N GLN A 157 -5.08 -15.32 21.00
CA GLN A 157 -4.70 -15.60 22.39
C GLN A 157 -3.37 -14.90 22.69
N GLN A 158 -3.35 -14.00 23.68
CA GLN A 158 -2.12 -13.49 24.29
C GLN A 158 -1.47 -14.61 25.13
N PRO A 159 -0.14 -14.76 25.15
CA PRO A 159 0.51 -15.71 26.04
C PRO A 159 0.45 -15.21 27.50
N PRO A 160 0.20 -16.08 28.49
CA PRO A 160 0.28 -15.71 29.90
C PRO A 160 1.74 -15.49 30.34
N GLN A 161 1.94 -14.53 31.24
CA GLN A 161 3.19 -14.32 31.95
C GLN A 161 3.32 -15.39 33.05
N GLU A 162 4.28 -16.31 32.91
CA GLU A 162 4.65 -17.24 33.99
C GLU A 162 5.64 -16.58 34.94
N SER A 163 5.19 -16.40 36.18
CA SER A 163 6.01 -16.16 37.35
C SER A 163 6.11 -17.44 38.18
N TYR A 164 7.25 -17.58 38.87
CA TYR A 164 7.54 -18.48 40.00
C TYR A 164 8.02 -19.91 39.72
N TRP A 165 9.28 -20.19 40.12
CA TRP A 165 9.60 -21.34 40.97
C TRP A 165 10.76 -21.00 41.92
N ASP A 166 10.46 -21.12 43.22
CA ASP A 166 11.37 -21.24 44.35
C ASP A 166 11.82 -22.71 44.51
N GLY A 167 13.06 -22.88 45.03
CA GLY A 167 13.50 -23.90 45.99
C GLY A 167 13.15 -25.38 45.82
N GLN A 168 14.20 -26.20 45.63
CA GLN A 168 14.63 -27.24 46.57
C GLN A 168 16.15 -27.46 46.44
#